data_AF-A0AA51SZC0-F1
#
_entry.id   AF-A0AA51SZC0-F1
#
_cell.length_a   1.000
_cell.length_b   1.000
_cell.length_c   1.000
_cell.angle_alpha   90.00
_cell.angle_beta   90.00
_cell.angle_gamma   90.00
#
_symmetry.space_group_name_H-M   'P 1'
#
loop_
_entity.id
_entity.type
_entity.pdbx_description
1 polymer ?
#
loop_
_entity_poly.entity_id
_entity_poly.type
_entity_poly.pdbx_seq_one_letter_code
_entity_poly.pdbx_strand_id
1 'polypeptide(L)'
;MARKDEEIIASFRCKNKPVKYIAKNTGIKREEIEKIIKRWIIETDPYLDGILKKYKSSKNVSGSDIAELIQGDPNNFLQNEDVLDYIARNRGNHHDRYMDCIRYKIYSCIIKKQ
;
A
#
# COMPACT_ATOMS: atom_id res chain seq x y z
N MET A 1 3.58 -14.27 -14.39
CA MET A 1 4.14 -12.95 -14.08
C MET A 1 4.94 -13.09 -12.78
N ALA A 2 6.24 -12.81 -12.81
CA ALA A 2 7.15 -13.26 -11.74
C ALA A 2 7.04 -12.36 -10.49
N ARG A 3 7.14 -12.95 -9.29
CA ARG A 3 7.22 -12.26 -7.98
C ARG A 3 8.08 -10.98 -8.00
N LYS A 4 9.14 -10.98 -8.82
CA LYS A 4 10.06 -9.87 -9.03
C LYS A 4 9.38 -8.57 -9.48
N ASP A 5 8.38 -8.64 -10.35
CA ASP A 5 7.72 -7.43 -10.86
C ASP A 5 6.88 -6.74 -9.77
N GLU A 6 6.17 -7.52 -8.95
CA GLU A 6 5.42 -6.99 -7.79
C GLU A 6 6.36 -6.30 -6.79
N GLU A 7 7.48 -6.94 -6.45
CA GLU A 7 8.51 -6.39 -5.54
C GLU A 7 9.12 -5.09 -6.08
N ILE A 8 9.45 -5.06 -7.37
CA ILE A 8 10.00 -3.86 -8.03
C ILE A 8 8.98 -2.72 -7.99
N ILE A 9 7.73 -2.98 -8.40
CA ILE A 9 6.66 -1.97 -8.40
C ILE A 9 6.47 -1.43 -6.99
N ALA A 10 6.37 -2.32 -6.00
CA ALA A 10 6.19 -1.95 -4.60
C ALA A 10 7.33 -1.07 -4.08
N SER A 11 8.59 -1.44 -4.38
CA SER A 11 9.76 -0.66 -3.97
C SER A 11 9.70 0.79 -4.45
N PHE A 12 9.17 1.01 -5.66
CA PHE A 12 8.98 2.36 -6.21
C PHE A 12 7.75 3.06 -5.62
N ARG A 13 6.63 2.36 -5.38
CA ARG A 13 5.44 2.94 -4.72
C ARG A 13 5.76 3.39 -3.30
N CYS A 14 6.51 2.59 -2.54
CA CYS A 14 7.01 2.94 -1.19
C CYS A 14 7.95 4.15 -1.20
N LYS A 15 8.60 4.46 -2.33
CA LYS A 15 9.39 5.68 -2.56
C LYS A 15 8.56 6.81 -3.19
N ASN A 16 7.24 6.72 -3.10
CA ASN A 16 6.28 7.68 -3.63
C ASN A 16 6.46 7.97 -5.14
N LYS A 17 6.79 6.96 -5.96
CA LYS A 17 6.95 7.13 -7.41
C LYS A 17 5.65 6.82 -8.18
N PRO A 18 5.32 7.60 -9.23
CA PRO A 18 4.13 7.38 -10.04
C PRO A 18 4.31 6.23 -11.03
N VAL A 19 3.21 5.63 -11.49
CA VAL A 19 3.21 4.51 -12.45
C VAL A 19 4.02 4.82 -13.72
N LYS A 20 3.91 6.04 -14.26
CA LYS A 20 4.69 6.49 -15.42
C LYS A 20 6.20 6.40 -15.19
N TYR A 21 6.67 6.73 -14.00
CA TYR A 21 8.08 6.63 -13.64
C TYR A 21 8.51 5.17 -13.57
N ILE A 22 7.71 4.31 -12.93
CA ILE A 22 7.99 2.88 -12.80
C ILE A 22 8.11 2.25 -14.19
N ALA A 23 7.11 2.43 -15.05
CA ALA A 23 7.10 1.88 -16.41
C ALA A 23 8.36 2.26 -17.20
N LYS A 24 8.79 3.54 -17.12
CA LYS A 24 9.99 4.02 -17.79
C LYS A 24 11.28 3.38 -17.27
N ASN A 25 11.38 3.16 -15.96
CA ASN A 25 12.62 2.67 -15.33
C ASN A 25 12.74 1.14 -15.33
N THR A 26 11.61 0.42 -15.41
CA THR A 26 11.60 -1.05 -15.31
C THR A 26 11.32 -1.74 -16.64
N GLY A 27 10.79 -1.02 -17.63
CA GLY A 27 10.28 -1.60 -18.88
C GLY A 27 8.95 -2.33 -18.73
N ILE A 28 8.36 -2.36 -17.53
CA ILE A 28 7.05 -2.98 -17.29
C ILE A 28 5.97 -2.09 -17.91
N LYS A 29 5.05 -2.70 -18.66
CA LYS A 29 3.93 -1.98 -19.27
C LYS A 29 3.05 -1.34 -18.19
N ARG A 30 2.59 -0.12 -18.47
CA ARG A 30 1.72 0.64 -17.56
C ARG A 30 0.48 -0.15 -17.12
N GLU A 31 -0.20 -0.79 -18.07
CA GLU A 31 -1.40 -1.59 -17.83
C GLU A 31 -1.15 -2.72 -16.82
N GLU A 32 0.03 -3.32 -16.88
CA GLU A 32 0.40 -4.42 -16.00
C GLU A 32 0.72 -3.93 -14.59
N ILE A 33 1.34 -2.75 -14.46
CA ILE A 33 1.53 -2.09 -13.17
C ILE A 33 0.17 -1.78 -12.53
N GLU A 34 -0.76 -1.20 -13.31
CA GLU A 34 -2.10 -0.86 -12.85
C GLU A 34 -2.90 -2.11 -12.46
N LYS A 35 -2.74 -3.22 -13.20
CA LYS A 35 -3.34 -4.51 -12.87
C LYS A 35 -2.82 -5.08 -11.55
N ILE A 36 -1.51 -5.00 -11.30
CA ILE A 36 -0.90 -5.43 -10.03
C ILE A 36 -1.39 -4.57 -8.86
N ILE A 37 -1.41 -3.24 -9.01
CA ILE A 37 -1.92 -2.34 -7.98
C ILE A 37 -3.41 -2.62 -7.69
N LYS A 38 -4.22 -2.78 -8.74
CA LYS A 38 -5.64 -3.12 -8.61
C LYS A 38 -5.84 -4.44 -7.85
N ARG A 39 -4.98 -5.43 -8.09
CA ARG A 39 -5.00 -6.68 -7.35
C ARG A 39 -4.72 -6.46 -5.86
N TRP A 40 -3.71 -5.67 -5.51
CA TRP A 40 -3.42 -5.35 -4.11
C TRP A 40 -4.61 -4.69 -3.43
N ILE A 41 -5.30 -3.77 -4.11
CA ILE A 41 -6.53 -3.14 -3.60
C ILE A 41 -7.59 -4.20 -3.29
N ILE A 42 -7.97 -4.99 -4.31
CA ILE A 42 -9.03 -6.01 -4.18
C ILE A 42 -8.75 -7.00 -3.05
N GLU A 43 -7.51 -7.46 -2.94
CA GLU A 43 -7.16 -8.49 -1.95
C GLU A 43 -7.01 -7.93 -0.53
N THR A 44 -6.62 -6.66 -0.37
CA THR A 44 -6.35 -6.08 0.96
C THR A 44 -7.54 -5.32 1.55
N ASP A 45 -8.46 -4.84 0.73
CA ASP A 45 -9.60 -4.05 1.20
C ASP A 45 -10.44 -4.80 2.26
N PRO A 46 -10.79 -6.10 2.12
CA PRO A 46 -11.54 -6.82 3.16
C PRO A 46 -10.81 -6.91 4.50
N TYR A 47 -9.48 -7.07 4.45
CA TYR A 47 -8.64 -7.11 5.65
C TYR A 47 -8.59 -5.74 6.34
N LEU A 48 -8.41 -4.67 5.56
CA LEU A 48 -8.41 -3.30 6.07
C LEU A 48 -9.79 -2.92 6.63
N ASP A 49 -10.88 -3.37 6.03
CA ASP A 49 -12.23 -3.19 6.57
C ASP A 49 -12.40 -3.86 7.94
N GLY A 50 -11.83 -5.06 8.10
CA GLY A 50 -11.83 -5.77 9.38
C GLY A 50 -11.13 -4.98 10.49
N ILE A 51 -9.95 -4.42 10.20
CA ILE A 51 -9.18 -3.58 11.13
C ILE A 51 -9.95 -2.31 11.47
N LEU A 52 -10.51 -1.66 10.45
CA LEU A 52 -11.11 -0.34 10.59
C LEU A 52 -12.54 -0.36 11.15
N LYS A 53 -13.22 -1.51 11.17
CA LYS A 53 -14.61 -1.64 11.63
C LYS A 53 -14.87 -1.05 13.02
N LYS A 54 -13.87 -1.10 13.91
CA LYS A 54 -13.95 -0.55 15.27
C LYS A 54 -13.04 0.65 15.49
N TYR A 55 -12.29 1.05 14.47
CA TYR A 55 -11.35 2.17 14.57
C TYR A 55 -12.05 3.47 14.18
N LYS A 56 -11.95 4.47 15.06
CA LYS A 56 -12.46 5.81 14.79
C LYS A 56 -11.29 6.74 14.50
N SER A 57 -11.13 7.12 13.25
CA SER A 57 -10.13 8.11 12.85
C SER A 57 -10.38 9.43 13.55
N SER A 58 -9.32 10.06 14.05
CA SER A 58 -9.38 11.30 14.83
C SER A 58 -8.36 12.35 14.38
N LYS A 59 -7.28 11.94 13.71
CA LYS A 59 -6.20 12.84 13.30
C LYS A 59 -6.17 13.09 11.80
N ASN A 60 -5.71 14.28 11.41
CA ASN A 60 -5.40 14.58 10.03
C ASN A 60 -3.93 14.22 9.72
N VAL A 61 -3.68 12.95 9.45
CA VAL A 61 -2.33 12.43 9.13
C VAL A 61 -2.09 12.52 7.62
N SER A 62 -0.91 13.03 7.25
CA SER A 62 -0.43 13.14 5.88
C SER A 62 0.52 12.00 5.50
N GLY A 63 0.81 11.85 4.21
CA GLY A 63 1.70 10.79 3.73
C GLY A 63 3.14 10.95 4.21
N SER A 64 3.59 12.18 4.49
CA SER A 64 4.92 12.44 5.07
C SER A 64 5.05 11.94 6.50
N ASP A 65 3.98 12.02 7.29
CA ASP A 65 4.00 11.63 8.71
C ASP A 65 4.17 10.12 8.88
N ILE A 66 3.66 9.34 7.92
CA ILE A 66 3.72 7.88 7.95
C ILE A 66 4.82 7.29 7.06
N ALA A 67 5.54 8.12 6.30
CA ALA A 67 6.45 7.65 5.25
C ALA A 67 7.53 6.70 5.77
N GLU A 68 8.09 7.00 6.95
CA GLU A 68 9.09 6.16 7.62
C GLU A 68 8.44 4.96 8.33
N LEU A 69 7.29 5.17 8.98
CA LEU A 69 6.56 4.12 9.70
C LEU A 69 6.20 2.94 8.80
N ILE A 70 5.73 3.23 7.58
CA ILE A 70 5.35 2.19 6.62
C ILE A 70 6.54 1.50 5.98
N GLN A 71 7.79 1.88 6.25
CA GLN A 71 8.97 1.13 5.82
C GLN A 71 9.23 -0.10 6.71
N GLY A 72 8.65 -0.17 7.90
CA GLY A 72 8.77 -1.30 8.82
C GLY A 72 7.89 -2.50 8.48
N ASP A 73 7.79 -3.42 9.45
CA ASP A 73 6.93 -4.61 9.39
C ASP A 73 5.44 -4.21 9.44
N PRO A 74 4.58 -4.81 8.60
CA PRO A 74 3.15 -4.51 8.60
C PRO A 74 2.43 -4.79 9.91
N ASN A 75 2.85 -5.78 10.69
CA ASN A 75 2.25 -6.03 12.00
C ASN A 75 2.53 -4.88 12.98
N ASN A 76 3.66 -4.18 12.82
CA ASN A 76 4.03 -3.05 13.67
C ASN A 76 3.30 -1.78 13.24
N PHE A 77 3.33 -1.43 11.95
CA PHE A 77 2.68 -0.18 11.51
C PHE A 77 1.16 -0.25 11.60
N LEU A 78 0.54 -1.44 11.53
CA LEU A 78 -0.91 -1.59 11.71
C LEU A 78 -1.37 -1.43 13.17
N GLN A 79 -0.44 -1.31 14.12
CA GLN A 79 -0.72 -0.96 15.51
C GLN A 79 -0.49 0.53 15.78
N ASN A 80 0.10 1.26 14.84
CA ASN A 80 0.36 2.68 14.97
C ASN A 80 -0.88 3.50 14.60
N GLU A 81 -1.35 4.34 15.52
CA GLU A 81 -2.55 5.15 15.33
C GLU A 81 -2.46 6.07 14.11
N ASP A 82 -1.32 6.70 13.86
CA ASP A 82 -1.18 7.66 12.77
C ASP A 82 -1.29 6.96 11.40
N VAL A 83 -0.77 5.73 11.32
CA VAL A 83 -0.92 4.87 10.13
C VAL A 83 -2.37 4.43 9.97
N LEU A 84 -3.06 4.05 11.04
CA LEU A 84 -4.48 3.70 10.99
C LEU A 84 -5.36 4.88 10.58
N ASP A 85 -5.08 6.08 11.10
CA ASP A 85 -5.71 7.35 10.70
C ASP A 85 -5.49 7.63 9.22
N TYR A 86 -4.26 7.45 8.73
CA TYR A 86 -3.94 7.60 7.32
C TYR A 86 -4.72 6.62 6.45
N ILE A 87 -4.73 5.34 6.79
CA ILE A 87 -5.43 4.28 6.05
C ILE A 87 -6.93 4.56 6.03
N ALA A 88 -7.53 4.89 7.18
CA ALA A 88 -8.97 5.15 7.29
C ALA A 88 -9.42 6.25 6.32
N ARG A 89 -8.59 7.27 6.13
CA ARG A 89 -8.89 8.45 5.31
C ARG A 89 -8.53 8.25 3.84
N ASN A 90 -7.46 7.51 3.54
CA ASN A 90 -6.91 7.41 2.19
C ASN A 90 -7.18 6.07 1.49
N ARG A 91 -7.76 5.07 2.15
CA ARG A 91 -8.03 3.76 1.52
C ARG A 91 -8.86 3.86 0.23
N GLY A 92 -9.82 4.78 0.14
CA GLY A 92 -10.60 4.99 -1.08
C GLY A 92 -9.82 5.68 -2.21
N ASN A 93 -8.64 6.24 -1.94
CA ASN A 93 -7.82 6.92 -2.92
C ASN A 93 -6.92 5.92 -3.68
N HIS A 94 -7.36 5.48 -4.85
CA HIS A 94 -6.64 4.51 -5.68
C HIS A 94 -5.39 5.09 -6.39
N HIS A 95 -5.11 6.38 -6.22
CA HIS A 95 -3.90 7.01 -6.75
C HIS A 95 -2.82 7.23 -5.68
N ASP A 96 -3.16 6.95 -4.42
CA ASP A 96 -2.27 7.14 -3.29
C ASP A 96 -1.14 6.09 -3.27
N ARG A 97 0.09 6.60 -3.31
CA ARG A 97 1.29 5.77 -3.50
C ARG A 97 1.74 5.12 -2.19
N TYR A 98 1.48 5.78 -1.07
CA TYR A 98 1.75 5.23 0.25
C TYR A 98 0.70 4.18 0.61
N MET A 99 -0.57 4.38 0.24
CA MET A 99 -1.57 3.32 0.33
C MET A 99 -1.19 2.08 -0.48
N ASP A 100 -0.68 2.25 -1.70
CA ASP A 100 -0.21 1.09 -2.48
C ASP A 100 0.97 0.35 -1.81
N CYS A 101 1.88 1.10 -1.18
CA CYS A 101 2.96 0.50 -0.38
C CYS A 101 2.40 -0.32 0.80
N ILE A 102 1.47 0.27 1.57
CA ILE A 102 0.80 -0.39 2.69
C ILE A 102 0.11 -1.67 2.22
N ARG A 103 -0.71 -1.57 1.17
CA ARG A 103 -1.44 -2.70 0.58
C ARG A 103 -0.50 -3.81 0.15
N TYR A 104 0.56 -3.49 -0.59
CA TYR A 104 1.55 -4.49 -0.97
C TYR A 104 2.14 -5.22 0.24
N LYS A 105 2.51 -4.48 1.29
CA LYS A 105 3.11 -5.10 2.49
C LYS A 105 2.13 -6.02 3.21
N ILE A 106 0.87 -5.62 3.35
CA ILE A 106 -0.20 -6.46 3.89
C ILE A 106 -0.37 -7.71 3.02
N TYR A 107 -0.54 -7.52 1.71
CA TYR A 107 -0.70 -8.60 0.76
C TYR A 107 0.46 -9.59 0.81
N SER A 108 1.71 -9.10 0.82
CA SER A 108 2.92 -9.94 0.79
C SER A 108 3.21 -10.63 2.12
N CYS A 109 2.95 -10.00 3.27
CA CYS A 109 3.33 -10.55 4.57
C CYS A 109 2.19 -11.28 5.28
N ILE A 110 0.94 -10.89 5.07
CA ILE A 110 -0.20 -11.36 5.85
C ILE A 110 -1.10 -12.24 5.00
N ILE A 111 -1.41 -11.85 3.77
CA ILE A 111 -2.34 -12.59 2.91
C ILE A 111 -1.63 -13.74 2.19
N LYS A 112 -0.53 -13.47 1.49
CA LYS A 112 0.22 -14.49 0.72
C LYS A 112 0.95 -15.54 1.58
N LYS A 113 1.11 -15.31 2.88
CA LYS A 113 1.75 -16.27 3.80
C LYS A 113 0.75 -17.24 4.44
N GLN A 114 -0.55 -17.01 4.28
CA GLN A 114 -1.62 -17.96 4.62
C GLN A 114 -1.90 -18.86 3.43
#